data_AF-Q8T466-F1
#
_entry.id   AF-Q8T466-F1
#
_cell.length_a   1.000
_cell.length_b   1.000
_cell.length_c   1.000
_cell.angle_alpha   90.00
_cell.angle_beta   90.00
_cell.angle_gamma   90.00
#
_symmetry.space_group_name_H-M   'P 1'
#
loop_
_entity.id
_entity.type
_entity.pdbx_description
1 polymer ?
#
loop_
_entity_poly.entity_id
_entity_poly.type
_entity_poly.pdbx_seq_one_letter_code
_entity_poly.pdbx_strand_id
1 'polypeptide(L)'
;MSLTEMMRGKSMPAEKKNDIKLAQHEFATVRIVQIGCVLNVLAEAIERVKISLIMPKLLEHPAHMAKILNGTKYEKAVHLVESFVRRREFILREKRPPLMDHGIIQIIDFFQRNSRIYLLFPSYYNHMSDNEKKLLNAFEMLYDLAKDRLYRTSTDAIAQERQLHAMYKQNEVVKEQVEELRKKILDQKAAIRKRLADKEAYLQNYEDLLMKKKREKNERIQKEIDRCTRLVKANKKLSLERQADLEEQLQKTRNNYNLTTKNYLKQEKVFREEKNKLILQLQAIIKKYDHSIGEKMIENMELAEEHKKAKKALDEYMIGFLKVERVYKQIVVKREEEEARHRQHRVLLFAMNRAAIKIQKYWRKWKKHMRKKNRRNKN
;
A
#
# COMPACT_ATOMS: atom_id res chain seq x y z
N MET A 1 -47.96 -95.80 9.37
CA MET A 1 -47.25 -95.82 10.66
C MET A 1 -46.48 -94.52 10.79
N SER A 2 -46.82 -93.70 11.78
CA SER A 2 -46.26 -92.36 11.90
C SER A 2 -44.81 -92.40 12.39
N LEU A 3 -43.94 -91.54 11.86
CA LEU A 3 -42.56 -91.33 12.34
C LEU A 3 -42.50 -91.03 13.86
N THR A 4 -43.62 -90.56 14.42
CA THR A 4 -43.79 -90.29 15.84
C THR A 4 -43.85 -91.54 16.72
N GLU A 5 -44.23 -92.71 16.17
CA GLU A 5 -44.30 -93.96 16.93
C GLU A 5 -42.95 -94.69 17.01
N MET A 6 -42.06 -94.50 16.02
CA MET A 6 -40.71 -95.08 16.01
C MET A 6 -39.72 -94.37 16.95
N MET A 7 -40.03 -93.13 17.35
CA MET A 7 -39.17 -92.29 18.22
C MET A 7 -39.54 -92.37 19.71
N ARG A 8 -40.54 -93.18 20.09
CA ARG A 8 -40.73 -93.56 21.50
C ARG A 8 -39.69 -94.61 21.87
N GLY A 9 -38.45 -94.16 22.07
CA GLY A 9 -37.50 -94.91 22.88
C GLY A 9 -38.20 -95.26 24.19
N LYS A 10 -38.33 -96.56 24.48
CA LYS A 10 -38.92 -97.08 25.72
C LYS A 10 -38.41 -96.22 26.86
N SER A 11 -39.28 -95.43 27.51
CA SER A 11 -38.88 -94.64 28.65
C SER A 11 -38.34 -95.63 29.68
N MET A 12 -37.04 -95.50 29.97
CA MET A 12 -36.39 -96.34 30.97
C MET A 12 -37.24 -96.32 32.25
N PRO A 13 -37.60 -97.51 32.80
CA PRO A 13 -38.36 -97.61 34.04
C PRO A 13 -37.77 -96.68 35.10
N ALA A 14 -38.61 -96.04 35.91
CA ALA A 14 -38.16 -95.07 36.91
C ALA A 14 -37.09 -95.66 37.85
N GLU A 15 -37.20 -96.95 38.16
CA GLU A 15 -36.20 -97.73 38.91
C GLU A 15 -34.84 -97.74 38.20
N LYS A 16 -34.77 -98.10 36.91
CA LYS A 16 -33.50 -98.07 36.15
C LYS A 16 -32.89 -96.67 36.03
N LYS A 17 -33.71 -95.62 35.99
CA LYS A 17 -33.20 -94.23 36.01
C LYS A 17 -32.62 -93.86 37.37
N ASN A 18 -33.23 -94.33 38.45
CA ASN A 18 -32.71 -94.12 39.80
C ASN A 18 -31.44 -94.94 40.03
N ASP A 19 -31.37 -96.18 39.55
CA ASP A 19 -30.17 -97.02 39.62
C ASP A 19 -29.00 -96.41 38.85
N ILE A 20 -29.24 -95.85 37.65
CA ILE A 20 -28.20 -95.14 36.89
C ILE A 20 -27.74 -93.87 37.61
N LYS A 21 -28.66 -93.12 38.23
CA LYS A 21 -28.30 -91.93 39.03
C LYS A 21 -27.52 -92.31 40.29
N LEU A 22 -27.90 -93.39 40.96
CA LEU A 22 -27.17 -93.92 42.12
C LEU A 22 -25.77 -94.36 41.69
N ALA A 23 -25.66 -95.15 40.62
CA ALA A 23 -24.38 -95.56 40.07
C ALA A 23 -23.52 -94.35 39.66
N GLN A 24 -24.08 -93.34 39.00
CA GLN A 24 -23.36 -92.10 38.66
C GLN A 24 -22.88 -91.34 39.91
N HIS A 25 -23.68 -91.31 40.98
CA HIS A 25 -23.30 -90.70 42.25
C HIS A 25 -22.20 -91.51 42.96
N GLU A 26 -22.29 -92.84 42.96
CA GLU A 26 -21.27 -93.75 43.48
C GLU A 26 -19.96 -93.61 42.68
N PHE A 27 -20.01 -93.60 41.35
CA PHE A 27 -18.84 -93.36 40.49
C PHE A 27 -18.25 -91.97 40.70
N ALA A 28 -19.07 -90.93 40.87
CA ALA A 28 -18.58 -89.58 41.19
C ALA A 28 -17.90 -89.54 42.56
N THR A 29 -18.44 -90.24 43.55
CA THR A 29 -17.86 -90.36 44.90
C THR A 29 -16.52 -91.09 44.86
N VAL A 30 -16.47 -92.25 44.17
CA VAL A 30 -15.23 -93.01 43.95
C VAL A 30 -14.19 -92.17 43.21
N ARG A 31 -14.60 -91.41 42.18
CA ARG A 31 -13.71 -90.50 41.45
C ARG A 31 -13.15 -89.42 42.35
N ILE A 32 -13.95 -88.77 43.19
CA ILE A 32 -13.48 -87.74 44.13
C ILE A 32 -12.46 -88.33 45.12
N VAL A 33 -12.71 -89.55 45.61
CA VAL A 33 -11.77 -90.27 46.49
C VAL A 33 -10.46 -90.57 45.76
N GLN A 34 -10.51 -91.06 44.51
CA GLN A 34 -9.33 -91.33 43.70
C GLN A 34 -8.53 -90.07 43.38
N ILE A 35 -9.21 -88.96 43.04
CA ILE A 35 -8.57 -87.65 42.86
C ILE A 35 -7.87 -87.21 44.14
N GLY A 36 -8.54 -87.37 45.29
CA GLY A 36 -7.97 -87.11 46.61
C GLY A 36 -6.71 -87.93 46.88
N CYS A 37 -6.73 -89.24 46.58
CA CYS A 37 -5.56 -90.10 46.71
C CYS A 37 -4.38 -89.64 45.84
N VAL A 38 -4.63 -89.30 44.57
CA VAL A 38 -3.57 -88.83 43.65
C VAL A 38 -2.99 -87.49 44.11
N LEU A 39 -3.85 -86.54 44.51
CA LEU A 39 -3.40 -85.24 45.01
C LEU A 39 -2.63 -85.37 46.33
N ASN A 40 -3.05 -86.27 47.22
CA ASN A 40 -2.33 -86.56 48.46
C ASN A 40 -0.94 -87.15 48.20
N VAL A 41 -0.80 -88.06 47.23
CA VAL A 41 0.51 -88.62 46.85
C VAL A 41 1.42 -87.53 46.26
N LEU A 42 0.88 -86.64 45.43
CA LEU A 42 1.65 -85.52 44.87
C LEU A 42 2.05 -84.50 45.96
N ALA A 43 1.16 -84.22 46.91
CA ALA A 43 1.47 -83.36 48.06
C ALA A 43 2.55 -84.00 48.95
N GLU A 44 2.47 -85.29 49.24
CA GLU A 44 3.52 -86.01 49.98
C GLU A 44 4.85 -86.02 49.21
N ALA A 45 4.82 -86.16 47.89
CA ALA A 45 6.01 -86.10 47.05
C ALA A 45 6.68 -84.73 47.13
N ILE A 46 5.92 -83.64 47.09
CA ILE A 46 6.43 -82.27 47.29
C ILE A 46 7.14 -82.15 48.66
N GLU A 47 6.51 -82.64 49.73
CA GLU A 47 7.10 -82.58 51.07
C GLU A 47 8.39 -83.42 51.19
N ARG A 48 8.45 -84.58 50.52
CA ARG A 48 9.67 -85.43 50.45
C ARG A 48 10.78 -84.78 49.63
N VAL A 49 10.44 -84.07 48.55
CA VAL A 49 11.41 -83.30 47.76
C VAL A 49 11.99 -82.16 48.60
N LYS A 50 11.15 -81.42 49.36
CA LYS A 50 11.62 -80.34 50.25
C LYS A 50 12.67 -80.82 51.27
N ILE A 51 12.42 -81.92 51.97
CA ILE A 51 13.41 -82.45 52.93
C ILE A 51 14.65 -83.00 52.22
N SER A 52 14.49 -83.63 51.04
CA SER A 52 15.61 -84.20 50.28
C SER A 52 16.55 -83.14 49.73
N LEU A 53 16.05 -81.94 49.42
CA LEU A 53 16.86 -80.80 48.99
C LEU A 53 17.63 -80.15 50.16
N ILE A 54 17.09 -80.21 51.38
CA ILE A 54 17.73 -79.64 52.57
C ILE A 54 18.70 -80.63 53.22
N MET A 55 18.48 -81.93 53.09
CA MET A 55 19.26 -82.99 53.73
C MET A 55 20.78 -82.89 53.48
N PRO A 56 21.30 -82.64 52.26
CA PRO A 56 22.74 -82.48 52.05
C PRO A 56 23.34 -81.35 52.90
N LYS A 57 22.65 -80.20 52.98
CA LYS A 57 23.07 -79.04 53.78
C LYS A 57 23.03 -79.32 55.28
N LEU A 58 22.12 -80.17 55.74
CA LEU A 58 22.06 -80.61 57.14
C LEU A 58 23.22 -81.57 57.49
N LEU A 59 23.62 -82.42 56.55
CA LEU A 59 24.73 -83.36 56.73
C LEU A 59 26.11 -82.66 56.69
N GLU A 60 26.21 -81.50 56.05
CA GLU A 60 27.41 -80.63 56.08
C GLU A 60 27.58 -79.91 57.43
N HIS A 61 26.49 -79.68 58.17
CA HIS A 61 26.49 -78.97 59.46
C HIS A 61 25.83 -79.79 60.60
N PRO A 62 26.41 -80.95 60.96
CA PRO A 62 25.81 -81.89 61.91
C PRO A 62 25.65 -81.30 63.32
N ALA A 63 26.56 -80.42 63.76
CA ALA A 63 26.48 -79.77 65.07
C ALA A 63 25.28 -78.81 65.21
N HIS A 64 24.90 -78.14 64.11
CA HIS A 64 23.73 -77.26 64.10
C HIS A 64 22.43 -78.09 64.06
N MET A 65 22.43 -79.19 63.31
CA MET A 65 21.33 -80.14 63.27
C MET A 65 21.08 -80.79 64.64
N ALA A 66 22.13 -81.22 65.34
CA ALA A 66 22.04 -81.80 66.69
C ALA A 66 21.43 -80.83 67.70
N LYS A 67 21.82 -79.55 67.68
CA LYS A 67 21.25 -78.52 68.56
C LYS A 67 19.74 -78.32 68.40
N ILE A 68 19.23 -78.44 67.17
CA ILE A 68 17.82 -78.20 66.86
C ILE A 68 16.97 -79.47 67.08
N LEU A 69 17.55 -80.66 66.85
CA LEU A 69 16.81 -81.92 66.94
C LEU A 69 16.88 -82.58 68.33
N ASN A 70 17.86 -82.23 69.18
CA ASN A 70 17.94 -82.72 70.55
C ASN A 70 16.73 -82.26 71.37
N GLY A 71 16.05 -83.20 72.04
CA GLY A 71 14.80 -82.95 72.76
C GLY A 71 13.54 -82.97 71.89
N THR A 72 13.65 -83.28 70.59
CA THR A 72 12.50 -83.49 69.70
C THR A 72 12.27 -84.97 69.41
N LYS A 73 11.09 -85.32 68.88
CA LYS A 73 10.77 -86.67 68.41
C LYS A 73 11.70 -87.21 67.30
N TYR A 74 12.58 -86.37 66.75
CA TYR A 74 13.52 -86.68 65.68
C TYR A 74 14.96 -86.86 66.17
N GLU A 75 15.20 -86.92 67.48
CA GLU A 75 16.53 -87.14 68.10
C GLU A 75 17.26 -88.38 67.55
N LYS A 76 16.51 -89.42 67.16
CA LYS A 76 17.07 -90.59 66.46
C LYS A 76 17.86 -90.24 65.20
N ALA A 77 17.50 -89.17 64.48
CA ALA A 77 18.26 -88.68 63.33
C ALA A 77 19.66 -88.19 63.73
N VAL A 78 19.80 -87.57 64.90
CA VAL A 78 21.08 -87.06 65.42
C VAL A 78 22.03 -88.24 65.67
N HIS A 79 21.56 -89.30 66.32
CA HIS A 79 22.36 -90.50 66.54
C HIS A 79 22.77 -91.18 65.22
N LEU A 80 21.87 -91.23 64.23
CA LEU A 80 22.18 -91.80 62.91
C LEU A 80 23.26 -90.98 62.19
N VAL A 81 23.15 -89.65 62.18
CA VAL A 81 24.12 -88.76 61.54
C VAL A 81 25.45 -88.72 62.30
N GLU A 82 25.45 -88.64 63.63
CA GLU A 82 26.68 -88.69 64.44
C GLU A 82 27.42 -90.02 64.29
N SER A 83 26.68 -91.15 64.26
CA SER A 83 27.27 -92.46 64.01
C SER A 83 27.89 -92.55 62.62
N PHE A 84 27.29 -91.88 61.62
CA PHE A 84 27.81 -91.83 60.25
C PHE A 84 29.04 -90.93 60.15
N VAL A 85 29.01 -89.73 60.74
CA VAL A 85 30.12 -88.77 60.76
C VAL A 85 31.35 -89.38 61.47
N ARG A 86 31.17 -90.01 62.64
CA ARG A 86 32.26 -90.72 63.33
C ARG A 86 32.84 -91.84 62.48
N ARG A 87 31.98 -92.68 61.88
CA ARG A 87 32.43 -93.76 60.98
C ARG A 87 33.21 -93.21 59.78
N ARG A 88 32.76 -92.12 59.18
CA ARG A 88 33.42 -91.45 58.04
C ARG A 88 34.80 -90.90 58.41
N GLU A 89 34.96 -90.29 59.57
CA GLU A 89 36.26 -89.80 60.07
C GLU A 89 37.26 -90.94 60.32
N PHE A 90 36.80 -92.08 60.87
CA PHE A 90 37.63 -93.27 61.05
C PHE A 90 38.05 -93.89 59.70
N ILE A 91 37.13 -93.99 58.74
CA ILE A 91 37.41 -94.55 57.41
C ILE A 91 38.43 -93.68 56.64
N LEU A 92 38.31 -92.35 56.72
CA LEU A 92 39.24 -91.41 56.09
C LEU A 92 40.63 -91.42 56.75
N ARG A 93 40.72 -91.59 58.08
CA ARG A 93 42.01 -91.70 58.79
C ARG A 93 42.73 -93.03 58.52
N GLU A 94 42.00 -94.14 58.43
CA GLU A 94 42.59 -95.48 58.29
C GLU A 94 42.67 -96.00 56.85
N LYS A 95 42.31 -95.18 55.84
CA LYS A 95 42.30 -95.56 54.40
C LYS A 95 41.63 -96.90 54.11
N ARG A 96 40.54 -97.24 54.83
CA ARG A 96 39.77 -98.48 54.57
C ARG A 96 38.96 -98.32 53.28
N PRO A 97 38.73 -99.40 52.51
CA PRO A 97 37.84 -99.34 51.36
C PRO A 97 36.44 -98.91 51.82
N PRO A 98 35.73 -98.05 51.06
CA PRO A 98 34.42 -97.55 51.45
C PRO A 98 33.44 -98.73 51.55
N LEU A 99 33.11 -99.12 52.79
CA LEU A 99 32.01 -100.03 53.06
C LEU A 99 30.74 -99.37 52.52
N MET A 100 30.01 -100.07 51.65
CA MET A 100 28.77 -99.59 51.02
C MET A 100 27.91 -98.75 51.98
N ASP A 101 27.39 -97.63 51.46
CA ASP A 101 26.68 -96.53 52.12
C ASP A 101 25.35 -96.89 52.82
N HIS A 102 25.26 -98.05 53.49
CA HIS A 102 24.08 -98.48 54.25
C HIS A 102 23.68 -97.44 55.32
N GLY A 103 24.66 -96.74 55.90
CA GLY A 103 24.40 -95.63 56.83
C GLY A 103 23.71 -94.42 56.18
N ILE A 104 24.10 -94.05 54.97
CA ILE A 104 23.48 -92.94 54.23
C ILE A 104 22.06 -93.32 53.82
N ILE A 105 21.83 -94.56 53.37
CA ILE A 105 20.50 -95.05 53.01
C ILE A 105 19.56 -95.02 54.21
N GLN A 106 20.01 -95.45 55.39
CA GLN A 106 19.22 -95.36 56.63
C GLN A 106 18.88 -93.92 57.02
N ILE A 107 19.82 -92.99 56.83
CA ILE A 107 19.59 -91.55 57.05
C ILE A 107 18.55 -91.02 56.06
N ILE A 108 18.72 -91.29 54.76
CA ILE A 108 17.79 -90.87 53.71
C ILE A 108 16.38 -91.40 54.00
N ASP A 109 16.25 -92.69 54.31
CA ASP A 109 14.96 -93.33 54.61
C ASP A 109 14.32 -92.73 55.87
N PHE A 110 15.10 -92.44 56.90
CA PHE A 110 14.58 -91.78 58.11
C PHE A 110 14.03 -90.37 57.83
N PHE A 111 14.77 -89.56 57.08
CA PHE A 111 14.35 -88.20 56.73
C PHE A 111 13.19 -88.18 55.71
N GLN A 112 13.11 -89.15 54.80
CA GLN A 112 12.00 -89.28 53.85
C GLN A 112 10.70 -89.75 54.52
N ARG A 113 10.78 -90.69 55.47
CA ARG A 113 9.62 -91.12 56.28
C ARG A 113 9.11 -90.02 57.21
N ASN A 114 10.01 -89.14 57.63
CA ASN A 114 9.71 -87.97 58.47
C ASN A 114 9.85 -86.68 57.66
N SER A 115 9.20 -86.60 56.50
CA SER A 115 9.37 -85.48 55.57
C SER A 115 9.13 -84.11 56.19
N ARG A 116 8.23 -83.99 57.16
CA ARG A 116 7.91 -82.73 57.87
C ARG A 116 9.03 -82.18 58.76
N ILE A 117 10.18 -82.85 58.88
CA ILE A 117 11.35 -82.35 59.62
C ILE A 117 11.84 -81.01 59.06
N TYR A 118 11.66 -80.72 57.76
CA TYR A 118 12.15 -79.48 57.16
C TYR A 118 11.59 -78.21 57.82
N LEU A 119 10.40 -78.29 58.43
CA LEU A 119 9.77 -77.16 59.13
C LEU A 119 10.61 -76.65 60.31
N LEU A 120 11.45 -77.51 60.90
CA LEU A 120 12.37 -77.16 61.98
C LEU A 120 13.63 -76.43 61.47
N PHE A 121 13.82 -76.35 60.15
CA PHE A 121 14.98 -75.72 59.52
C PHE A 121 14.58 -74.62 58.51
N PRO A 122 13.89 -73.53 58.93
CA PRO A 122 13.44 -72.47 58.01
C PRO A 122 14.60 -71.76 57.30
N SER A 123 15.76 -71.63 57.95
CA SER A 123 16.94 -70.98 57.37
C SER A 123 17.45 -71.73 56.13
N TYR A 124 17.51 -73.05 56.17
CA TYR A 124 17.97 -73.86 55.04
C TYR A 124 16.95 -73.92 53.91
N TYR A 125 15.66 -73.83 54.22
CA TYR A 125 14.59 -73.72 53.23
C TYR A 125 14.60 -72.37 52.51
N ASN A 126 14.81 -71.26 53.25
CA ASN A 126 14.81 -69.92 52.68
C ASN A 126 16.05 -69.64 51.81
N HIS A 127 17.18 -70.31 52.08
CA HIS A 127 18.44 -70.19 51.33
C HIS A 127 18.63 -71.34 50.31
N MET A 128 17.55 -71.77 49.65
CA MET A 128 17.63 -72.66 48.49
C MET A 128 18.18 -71.92 47.26
N SER A 129 19.04 -72.59 46.50
CA SER A 129 19.57 -72.12 45.21
C SER A 129 18.44 -72.02 44.17
N ASP A 130 18.67 -71.22 43.12
CA ASP A 130 17.66 -71.02 42.07
C ASP A 130 17.30 -72.31 41.33
N ASN A 131 18.23 -73.28 41.23
CA ASN A 131 17.96 -74.59 40.65
C ASN A 131 17.07 -75.46 41.55
N GLU A 132 17.31 -75.44 42.87
CA GLU A 132 16.48 -76.13 43.86
C GLU A 132 15.05 -75.53 43.89
N LYS A 133 14.93 -74.20 43.78
CA LYS A 133 13.64 -73.50 43.69
C LYS A 133 12.89 -73.82 42.39
N LYS A 134 13.57 -73.87 41.23
CA LYS A 134 12.96 -74.28 39.96
C LYS A 134 12.38 -75.70 40.02
N LEU A 135 13.09 -76.62 40.66
CA LEU A 135 12.60 -77.99 40.84
C LEU A 135 11.34 -78.02 41.72
N LEU A 136 11.35 -77.29 42.84
CA LEU A 136 10.17 -77.19 43.70
C LEU A 136 8.97 -76.60 42.97
N ASN A 137 9.18 -75.48 42.25
CA ASN A 137 8.13 -74.84 41.45
C ASN A 137 7.58 -75.77 40.37
N ALA A 138 8.40 -76.62 39.75
CA ALA A 138 7.94 -77.58 38.77
C ALA A 138 7.01 -78.64 39.38
N PHE A 139 7.30 -79.12 40.60
CA PHE A 139 6.42 -80.05 41.32
C PHE A 139 5.13 -79.37 41.80
N GLU A 140 5.18 -78.10 42.20
CA GLU A 140 3.99 -77.31 42.53
C GLU A 140 3.11 -77.06 41.30
N MET A 141 3.70 -76.69 40.15
CA MET A 141 2.99 -76.56 38.89
C MET A 141 2.38 -77.89 38.43
N LEU A 142 3.07 -79.01 38.65
CA LEU A 142 2.54 -80.35 38.37
C LEU A 142 1.32 -80.65 39.24
N TYR A 143 1.37 -80.26 40.52
CA TYR A 143 0.24 -80.41 41.44
C TYR A 143 -0.97 -79.58 40.99
N ASP A 144 -0.77 -78.30 40.64
CA ASP A 144 -1.84 -77.42 40.16
C ASP A 144 -2.43 -77.92 38.84
N LEU A 145 -1.58 -78.33 37.89
CA LEU A 145 -2.02 -78.90 36.62
C LEU A 145 -2.78 -80.21 36.82
N ALA A 146 -2.30 -81.09 37.70
CA ALA A 146 -2.97 -82.34 38.03
C ALA A 146 -4.33 -82.05 38.69
N LYS A 147 -4.39 -81.11 39.64
CA LYS A 147 -5.63 -80.66 40.28
C LYS A 147 -6.63 -80.19 39.24
N ASP A 148 -6.25 -79.25 38.37
CA ASP A 148 -7.14 -78.72 37.34
C ASP A 148 -7.63 -79.80 36.38
N ARG A 149 -6.74 -80.68 35.91
CA ARG A 149 -7.12 -81.76 34.97
C ARG A 149 -7.96 -82.86 35.61
N LEU A 150 -7.69 -83.21 36.86
CA LEU A 150 -8.42 -84.25 37.58
C LEU A 150 -9.85 -83.80 37.91
N TYR A 151 -10.03 -82.53 38.27
CA TYR A 151 -11.35 -81.94 38.53
C TYR A 151 -12.12 -81.57 37.25
N ARG A 152 -11.45 -81.41 36.10
CA ARG A 152 -12.12 -81.11 34.83
C ARG A 152 -13.12 -82.21 34.46
N THR A 153 -14.35 -81.82 34.19
CA THR A 153 -15.38 -82.72 33.66
C THR A 153 -15.44 -82.63 32.14
N SER A 154 -15.96 -83.67 31.48
CA SER A 154 -16.18 -83.65 30.03
C SER A 154 -17.16 -82.54 29.61
N THR A 155 -18.09 -82.17 30.48
CA THR A 155 -19.02 -81.05 30.27
C THR A 155 -18.31 -79.70 30.27
N ASP A 156 -17.35 -79.48 31.17
CA ASP A 156 -16.60 -78.21 31.23
C ASP A 156 -15.67 -78.04 30.02
N ALA A 157 -15.08 -79.13 29.54
CA ALA A 157 -14.27 -79.13 28.32
C ALA A 157 -15.10 -78.71 27.08
N ILE A 158 -16.30 -79.27 26.92
CA ILE A 158 -17.21 -78.93 25.82
C ILE A 158 -17.70 -77.47 25.93
N ALA A 159 -17.97 -76.98 27.14
CA ALA A 159 -18.38 -75.58 27.35
C ALA A 159 -17.27 -74.58 26.96
N GLN A 160 -16.02 -74.86 27.35
CA GLN A 160 -14.87 -74.04 26.97
C GLN A 160 -14.62 -74.05 25.47
N GLU A 161 -14.74 -75.19 24.81
CA GLU A 161 -14.59 -75.30 23.35
C GLU A 161 -15.66 -74.48 22.61
N ARG A 162 -16.92 -74.53 23.08
CA ARG A 162 -18.00 -73.70 22.52
C ARG A 162 -17.73 -72.21 22.70
N GLN A 163 -17.25 -71.80 23.88
CA GLN A 163 -16.90 -70.41 24.13
C GLN A 163 -15.73 -69.94 23.24
N LEU A 164 -14.72 -70.80 23.05
CA LEU A 164 -13.59 -70.53 22.17
C LEU A 164 -14.06 -70.33 20.72
N HIS A 165 -14.93 -71.19 20.22
CA HIS A 165 -15.51 -71.05 18.88
C HIS A 165 -16.36 -69.77 18.72
N ALA A 166 -17.14 -69.40 19.74
CA ALA A 166 -17.90 -68.15 19.72
C ALA A 166 -16.97 -66.92 19.66
N MET A 167 -15.91 -66.92 20.49
CA MET A 167 -14.89 -65.86 20.47
C MET A 167 -14.18 -65.80 19.11
N TYR A 168 -13.84 -66.95 18.51
CA TYR A 168 -13.21 -67.00 17.18
C TYR A 168 -14.09 -66.35 16.10
N LYS A 169 -15.38 -66.72 16.04
CA LYS A 169 -16.33 -66.11 15.10
C LYS A 169 -16.45 -64.60 15.30
N GLN A 170 -16.51 -64.14 16.54
CA GLN A 170 -16.56 -62.71 16.83
C GLN A 170 -15.28 -61.99 16.37
N ASN A 171 -14.12 -62.63 16.53
CA ASN A 171 -12.84 -62.08 16.10
C ASN A 171 -12.75 -61.94 14.57
N GLU A 172 -13.30 -62.88 13.81
CA GLU A 172 -13.40 -62.78 12.34
C GLU A 172 -14.23 -61.57 11.91
N VAL A 173 -15.41 -61.38 12.51
CA VAL A 173 -16.27 -60.21 12.20
C VAL A 173 -15.55 -58.90 12.53
N VAL A 174 -14.85 -58.83 13.67
CA VAL A 174 -14.08 -57.63 14.04
C VAL A 174 -12.96 -57.36 13.03
N LYS A 175 -12.27 -58.40 12.55
CA LYS A 175 -11.23 -58.24 11.52
C LYS A 175 -11.80 -57.66 10.22
N GLU A 176 -12.94 -58.16 9.77
CA GLU A 176 -13.62 -57.62 8.57
C GLU A 176 -13.99 -56.15 8.75
N GLN A 177 -14.57 -55.79 9.90
CA GLN A 177 -14.92 -54.40 10.22
C GLN A 177 -13.70 -53.48 10.27
N VAL A 178 -12.58 -53.95 10.83
CA VAL A 178 -11.33 -53.19 10.87
C VAL A 178 -10.80 -52.93 9.46
N GLU A 179 -10.84 -53.93 8.58
CA GLU A 179 -10.41 -53.77 7.19
C GLU A 179 -11.33 -52.81 6.40
N GLU A 180 -12.64 -52.88 6.63
CA GLU A 180 -13.58 -51.93 6.01
C GLU A 180 -13.32 -50.49 6.47
N LEU A 181 -13.08 -50.28 7.77
CA LEU A 181 -12.73 -48.97 8.32
C LEU A 181 -11.39 -48.46 7.79
N ARG A 182 -10.38 -49.33 7.66
CA ARG A 182 -9.08 -48.99 7.05
C ARG A 182 -9.26 -48.51 5.61
N LYS A 183 -10.08 -49.21 4.82
CA LYS A 183 -10.39 -48.81 3.44
C LYS A 183 -11.09 -47.45 3.40
N LYS A 184 -12.12 -47.23 4.23
CA LYS A 184 -12.81 -45.92 4.34
C LYS A 184 -11.84 -44.78 4.68
N ILE A 185 -10.89 -45.01 5.60
CA ILE A 185 -9.87 -44.01 5.96
C ILE A 185 -8.96 -43.71 4.76
N LEU A 186 -8.53 -44.73 4.01
CA LEU A 186 -7.68 -44.53 2.82
C LEU A 186 -8.40 -43.73 1.74
N ASP A 187 -9.66 -44.06 1.46
CA ASP A 187 -10.49 -43.36 0.48
C ASP A 187 -10.70 -41.89 0.88
N GLN A 188 -11.00 -41.64 2.16
CA GLN A 188 -11.11 -40.27 2.70
C GLN A 188 -9.80 -39.49 2.59
N LYS A 189 -8.66 -40.11 2.91
CA LYS A 189 -7.34 -39.48 2.75
C LYS A 189 -7.04 -39.15 1.29
N ALA A 190 -7.39 -40.03 0.35
CA ALA A 190 -7.23 -39.77 -1.07
C ALA A 190 -8.13 -38.61 -1.54
N ALA A 191 -9.39 -38.59 -1.11
CA ALA A 191 -10.33 -37.51 -1.42
C ALA A 191 -9.87 -36.15 -0.88
N ILE A 192 -9.35 -36.10 0.36
CA ILE A 192 -8.81 -34.87 0.95
C ILE A 192 -7.59 -34.39 0.18
N ARG A 193 -6.64 -35.28 -0.15
CA ARG A 193 -5.46 -34.93 -0.95
C ARG A 193 -5.83 -34.36 -2.30
N LYS A 194 -6.81 -34.96 -2.98
CA LYS A 194 -7.32 -34.44 -4.26
C LYS A 194 -7.90 -33.03 -4.11
N ARG A 195 -8.77 -32.81 -3.11
CA ARG A 195 -9.35 -31.47 -2.86
C ARG A 195 -8.28 -30.42 -2.52
N LEU A 196 -7.24 -30.80 -1.80
CA LEU A 196 -6.12 -29.90 -1.49
C LEU A 196 -5.36 -29.54 -2.77
N ALA A 197 -4.99 -30.53 -3.59
CA ALA A 197 -4.32 -30.29 -4.86
C ALA A 197 -5.16 -29.41 -5.80
N ASP A 198 -6.47 -29.64 -5.88
CA ASP A 198 -7.38 -28.81 -6.68
C ASP A 198 -7.41 -27.34 -6.19
N LYS A 199 -7.43 -27.13 -4.87
CA LYS A 199 -7.39 -25.79 -4.26
C LYS A 199 -6.04 -25.11 -4.45
N GLU A 200 -4.94 -25.84 -4.31
CA GLU A 200 -3.58 -25.34 -4.55
C GLU A 200 -3.42 -24.91 -6.01
N ALA A 201 -3.86 -25.73 -6.96
CA ALA A 201 -3.84 -25.38 -8.38
C ALA A 201 -4.68 -24.13 -8.67
N TYR A 202 -5.85 -24.01 -8.04
CA TYR A 202 -6.67 -22.80 -8.14
C TYR A 202 -5.93 -21.57 -7.59
N LEU A 203 -5.34 -21.65 -6.40
CA LEU A 203 -4.59 -20.54 -5.80
C LEU A 203 -3.41 -20.12 -6.68
N GLN A 204 -2.64 -21.09 -7.18
CA GLN A 204 -1.50 -20.84 -8.07
C GLN A 204 -1.93 -20.06 -9.33
N ASN A 205 -3.03 -20.47 -9.97
CA ASN A 205 -3.57 -19.77 -11.13
C ASN A 205 -3.98 -18.32 -10.81
N TYR A 206 -4.53 -18.08 -9.61
CA TYR A 206 -4.89 -16.73 -9.17
C TYR A 206 -3.67 -15.87 -8.86
N GLU A 207 -2.65 -16.44 -8.24
CA GLU A 207 -1.37 -15.77 -8.00
C GLU A 207 -0.70 -15.37 -9.31
N ASP A 208 -0.64 -16.27 -10.29
CA ASP A 208 -0.09 -15.99 -11.62
C ASP A 208 -0.87 -14.89 -12.34
N LEU A 209 -2.21 -14.92 -12.27
CA LEU A 209 -3.07 -13.88 -12.84
C LEU A 209 -2.82 -12.52 -12.17
N LEU A 210 -2.70 -12.49 -10.84
CA LEU A 210 -2.41 -11.27 -10.08
C LEU A 210 -1.03 -10.72 -10.44
N MET A 211 -0.02 -11.59 -10.54
CA MET A 211 1.34 -11.21 -10.92
C MET A 211 1.39 -10.65 -12.34
N LYS A 212 0.68 -11.27 -13.29
CA LYS A 212 0.53 -10.75 -14.65
C LYS A 212 -0.13 -9.37 -14.66
N LYS A 213 -1.27 -9.22 -13.98
CA LYS A 213 -1.97 -7.92 -13.90
C LYS A 213 -1.12 -6.84 -13.22
N LYS A 214 -0.35 -7.18 -12.19
CA LYS A 214 0.56 -6.27 -11.50
C LYS A 214 1.66 -5.79 -12.45
N ARG A 215 2.27 -6.70 -13.21
CA ARG A 215 3.27 -6.37 -14.24
C ARG A 215 2.69 -5.44 -15.31
N GLU A 216 1.55 -5.81 -15.89
CA GLU A 216 0.88 -5.00 -16.93
C GLU A 216 0.54 -3.59 -16.43
N LYS A 217 0.02 -3.45 -15.21
CA LYS A 217 -0.28 -2.14 -14.61
C LYS A 217 0.99 -1.33 -14.36
N ASN A 218 2.03 -1.95 -13.80
CA ASN A 218 3.30 -1.27 -13.53
C ASN A 218 3.94 -0.79 -14.84
N GLU A 219 3.94 -1.60 -15.90
CA GLU A 219 4.43 -1.19 -17.21
C GLU A 219 3.63 -0.03 -17.80
N ARG A 220 2.31 -0.03 -17.67
CA ARG A 220 1.45 1.09 -18.11
C ARG A 220 1.76 2.37 -17.33
N ILE A 221 1.88 2.26 -16.01
CA ILE A 221 2.22 3.39 -15.13
C ILE A 221 3.60 3.94 -15.51
N GLN A 222 4.59 3.08 -15.70
CA GLN A 222 5.94 3.52 -16.07
C GLN A 222 5.95 4.22 -17.43
N LYS A 223 5.25 3.66 -18.44
CA LYS A 223 5.11 4.29 -19.76
C LYS A 223 4.46 5.67 -19.67
N GLU A 224 3.44 5.84 -18.83
CA GLU A 224 2.79 7.13 -18.66
C GLU A 224 3.68 8.12 -17.89
N ILE A 225 4.41 7.67 -16.87
CA ILE A 225 5.41 8.49 -16.16
C ILE A 225 6.48 8.97 -17.15
N ASP A 226 7.01 8.08 -17.99
CA ASP A 226 8.03 8.42 -18.97
C ASP A 226 7.48 9.42 -20.00
N ARG A 227 6.24 9.22 -20.46
CA ARG A 227 5.54 10.15 -21.37
C ARG A 227 5.38 11.53 -20.74
N CYS A 228 4.82 11.61 -19.53
CA CYS A 228 4.65 12.85 -18.79
C CYS A 228 6.01 13.55 -18.56
N THR A 229 7.03 12.79 -18.18
CA THR A 229 8.38 13.31 -17.95
C THR A 229 8.96 13.91 -19.24
N ARG A 230 8.80 13.25 -20.38
CA ARG A 230 9.23 13.78 -21.68
C ARG A 230 8.49 15.06 -22.05
N LEU A 231 7.17 15.09 -21.86
CA LEU A 231 6.35 16.29 -22.13
C LEU A 231 6.75 17.46 -21.24
N VAL A 232 6.94 17.23 -19.94
CA VAL A 232 7.38 18.26 -18.99
C VAL A 232 8.77 18.79 -19.36
N LYS A 233 9.71 17.91 -19.73
CA LYS A 233 11.05 18.34 -20.19
C LYS A 233 10.98 19.18 -21.47
N ALA A 234 10.16 18.78 -22.45
CA ALA A 234 9.97 19.54 -23.68
C ALA A 234 9.34 20.91 -23.41
N ASN A 235 8.28 20.97 -22.60
CA ASN A 235 7.63 22.23 -22.21
C ASN A 235 8.59 23.14 -21.42
N LYS A 236 9.39 22.58 -20.51
CA LYS A 236 10.41 23.35 -19.78
C LYS A 236 11.43 23.94 -20.76
N LYS A 237 11.91 23.17 -21.73
CA LYS A 237 12.84 23.65 -22.75
C LYS A 237 12.23 24.80 -23.56
N LEU A 238 11.02 24.61 -24.09
CA LEU A 238 10.30 25.65 -24.83
C LEU A 238 10.06 26.92 -24.00
N SER A 239 9.73 26.76 -22.72
CA SER A 239 9.56 27.89 -21.81
C SER A 239 10.86 28.65 -21.57
N LEU A 240 11.99 27.94 -21.44
CA LEU A 240 13.30 28.57 -21.26
C LEU A 240 13.75 29.30 -22.53
N GLU A 241 13.55 28.70 -23.70
CA GLU A 241 13.81 29.35 -25.00
C GLU A 241 12.97 30.63 -25.13
N ARG A 242 11.66 30.56 -24.82
CA ARG A 242 10.78 31.73 -24.84
C ARG A 242 11.20 32.81 -23.84
N GLN A 243 11.68 32.42 -22.65
CA GLN A 243 12.17 33.36 -21.66
C GLN A 243 13.43 34.08 -22.14
N ALA A 244 14.37 33.35 -22.74
CA ALA A 244 15.57 33.93 -23.33
C ALA A 244 15.25 34.92 -24.47
N ASP A 245 14.31 34.57 -25.36
CA ASP A 245 13.84 35.47 -26.42
C ASP A 245 13.23 36.77 -25.87
N LEU A 246 12.41 36.65 -24.83
CA LEU A 246 11.78 37.80 -24.17
C LEU A 246 12.82 38.68 -23.45
N GLU A 247 13.81 38.08 -22.80
CA GLU A 247 14.93 38.80 -22.18
C GLU A 247 15.75 39.56 -23.24
N GLU A 248 16.02 38.95 -24.40
CA GLU A 248 16.70 39.61 -25.51
C GLU A 248 15.89 40.78 -26.07
N GLN A 249 14.58 40.61 -26.29
CA GLN A 249 13.68 41.66 -26.75
C GLN A 249 13.60 42.82 -25.75
N LEU A 250 13.54 42.52 -24.46
CA LEU A 250 13.52 43.50 -23.38
C LEU A 250 14.83 44.29 -23.38
N GLN A 251 15.97 43.63 -23.53
CA GLN A 251 17.27 44.29 -23.60
C GLN A 251 17.40 45.18 -24.84
N LYS A 252 16.96 44.71 -26.01
CA LYS A 252 16.89 45.53 -27.24
C LYS A 252 16.01 46.77 -27.03
N THR A 253 14.84 46.60 -26.41
CA THR A 253 13.92 47.70 -26.14
C THR A 253 14.51 48.72 -25.17
N ARG A 254 15.17 48.27 -24.09
CA ARG A 254 15.89 49.13 -23.15
C ARG A 254 17.00 49.92 -23.85
N ASN A 255 17.79 49.27 -24.70
CA ASN A 255 18.86 49.92 -25.46
C ASN A 255 18.31 50.96 -26.42
N ASN A 256 17.24 50.64 -27.15
CA ASN A 256 16.56 51.56 -28.07
C ASN A 256 15.97 52.77 -27.33
N TYR A 257 15.30 52.54 -26.20
CA TYR A 257 14.78 53.60 -25.35
C TYR A 257 15.92 54.52 -24.87
N ASN A 258 17.00 53.97 -24.34
CA ASN A 258 18.15 54.75 -23.87
C ASN A 258 18.80 55.58 -25.00
N LEU A 259 18.96 54.99 -26.20
CA LEU A 259 19.47 55.69 -27.36
C LEU A 259 18.56 56.85 -27.78
N THR A 260 17.26 56.57 -27.86
CA THR A 260 16.24 57.55 -28.25
C THR A 260 16.17 58.70 -27.25
N THR A 261 16.17 58.41 -25.95
CA THR A 261 16.22 59.42 -24.88
C THR A 261 17.48 60.27 -24.99
N LYS A 262 18.66 59.68 -25.22
CA LYS A 262 19.90 60.45 -25.45
C LYS A 262 19.81 61.35 -26.68
N ASN A 263 19.18 60.88 -27.76
CA ASN A 263 18.98 61.68 -28.97
C ASN A 263 18.03 62.85 -28.72
N TYR A 264 16.91 62.62 -28.02
CA TYR A 264 15.99 63.69 -27.63
C TYR A 264 16.66 64.72 -26.73
N LEU A 265 17.46 64.32 -25.75
CA LEU A 265 18.22 65.26 -24.91
C LEU A 265 19.19 66.12 -25.73
N LYS A 266 19.84 65.54 -26.74
CA LYS A 266 20.70 66.30 -27.67
C LYS A 266 19.89 67.30 -28.49
N GLN A 267 18.77 66.86 -29.06
CA GLN A 267 17.88 67.74 -29.83
C GLN A 267 17.32 68.88 -28.97
N GLU A 268 16.88 68.56 -27.76
CA GLU A 268 16.39 69.55 -26.80
C GLU A 268 17.47 70.60 -26.49
N LYS A 269 18.73 70.17 -26.29
CA LYS A 269 19.85 71.10 -26.08
C LYS A 269 20.05 72.02 -27.29
N VAL A 270 20.01 71.49 -28.51
CA VAL A 270 20.12 72.28 -29.74
C VAL A 270 18.98 73.30 -29.83
N PHE A 271 17.73 72.89 -29.60
CA PHE A 271 16.59 73.81 -29.62
C PHE A 271 16.66 74.88 -28.52
N ARG A 272 17.18 74.54 -27.33
CA ARG A 272 17.44 75.53 -26.27
C ARG A 272 18.48 76.55 -26.70
N GLU A 273 19.57 76.11 -27.35
CA GLU A 273 20.61 77.01 -27.88
C GLU A 273 20.09 77.90 -29.01
N GLU A 274 19.30 77.36 -29.94
CA GLU A 274 18.65 78.12 -31.02
C GLU A 274 17.67 79.16 -30.47
N LYS A 275 16.81 78.76 -29.52
CA LYS A 275 15.92 79.69 -28.82
C LYS A 275 16.71 80.83 -28.17
N ASN A 276 17.80 80.52 -27.48
CA ASN A 276 18.65 81.55 -26.86
C ASN A 276 19.29 82.49 -27.90
N LYS A 277 19.76 81.96 -29.03
CA LYS A 277 20.28 82.78 -30.15
C LYS A 277 19.21 83.72 -30.70
N LEU A 278 18.01 83.22 -30.95
CA LEU A 278 16.89 84.03 -31.45
C LEU A 278 16.46 85.11 -30.43
N ILE A 279 16.46 84.79 -29.14
CA ILE A 279 16.20 85.78 -28.07
C ILE A 279 17.26 86.89 -28.11
N LEU A 280 18.55 86.55 -28.23
CA LEU A 280 19.62 87.55 -28.32
C LEU A 280 19.51 88.41 -29.58
N GLN A 281 19.16 87.81 -30.73
CA GLN A 281 18.90 88.54 -31.97
C GLN A 281 17.72 89.50 -31.83
N LEU A 282 16.62 89.06 -31.23
CA LEU A 282 15.45 89.90 -30.99
C LEU A 282 15.76 91.04 -30.04
N GLN A 283 16.50 90.80 -28.95
CA GLN A 283 17.00 91.86 -28.07
C GLN A 283 17.88 92.87 -28.80
N ALA A 284 18.75 92.42 -29.70
CA ALA A 284 19.59 93.31 -30.51
C ALA A 284 18.75 94.16 -31.49
N ILE A 285 17.71 93.59 -32.11
CA ILE A 285 16.78 94.31 -32.99
C ILE A 285 16.00 95.35 -32.19
N ILE A 286 15.46 94.99 -31.02
CA ILE A 286 14.76 95.94 -30.13
C ILE A 286 15.68 97.11 -29.79
N LYS A 287 16.92 96.83 -29.35
CA LYS A 287 17.90 97.90 -29.04
C LYS A 287 18.18 98.81 -30.24
N LYS A 288 18.31 98.26 -31.45
CA LYS A 288 18.49 99.06 -32.68
C LYS A 288 17.26 99.89 -33.01
N TYR A 289 16.06 99.33 -32.86
CA TYR A 289 14.82 100.03 -33.06
C TYR A 289 14.67 101.19 -32.06
N ASP A 290 14.86 100.93 -30.77
CA ASP A 290 14.81 101.94 -29.71
C ASP A 290 15.82 103.08 -29.96
N HIS A 291 17.03 102.73 -30.40
CA HIS A 291 18.05 103.72 -30.75
C HIS A 291 17.63 104.57 -31.96
N SER A 292 17.18 103.94 -33.06
CA SER A 292 16.78 104.65 -34.28
C SER A 292 15.53 105.52 -34.08
N ILE A 293 14.54 105.03 -33.33
CA ILE A 293 13.37 105.83 -32.94
C ILE A 293 13.80 106.99 -32.04
N GLY A 294 14.72 106.74 -31.10
CA GLY A 294 15.30 107.79 -30.26
C GLY A 294 15.95 108.90 -31.10
N GLU A 295 16.79 108.55 -32.07
CA GLU A 295 17.39 109.51 -33.00
C GLU A 295 16.35 110.26 -33.82
N LYS A 296 15.34 109.56 -34.37
CA LYS A 296 14.26 110.20 -35.15
C LYS A 296 13.37 111.11 -34.31
N MET A 297 13.15 110.78 -33.04
CA MET A 297 12.45 111.66 -32.11
C MET A 297 13.24 112.94 -31.86
N ILE A 298 14.55 112.84 -31.68
CA ILE A 298 15.44 114.00 -31.54
C ILE A 298 15.38 114.87 -32.81
N GLU A 299 15.58 114.26 -33.99
CA GLU A 299 15.50 114.96 -35.28
C GLU A 299 14.15 115.64 -35.49
N ASN A 300 13.04 114.97 -35.13
CA ASN A 300 11.70 115.56 -35.26
C ASN A 300 11.49 116.73 -34.28
N MET A 301 12.07 116.66 -33.07
CA MET A 301 12.07 117.81 -32.15
C MET A 301 12.84 119.00 -32.74
N GLU A 302 14.01 118.75 -33.33
CA GLU A 302 14.82 119.77 -34.01
C GLU A 302 14.06 120.40 -35.19
N LEU A 303 13.50 119.57 -36.09
CA LEU A 303 12.69 120.03 -37.22
C LEU A 303 11.43 120.78 -36.79
N ALA A 304 10.77 120.36 -35.69
CA ALA A 304 9.62 121.08 -35.16
C ALA A 304 10.01 122.47 -34.64
N GLU A 305 11.18 122.59 -33.99
CA GLU A 305 11.74 123.89 -33.61
C GLU A 305 12.07 124.76 -34.83
N GLU A 306 12.70 124.18 -35.86
CA GLU A 306 13.00 124.88 -37.11
C GLU A 306 11.74 125.35 -37.84
N HIS A 307 10.74 124.48 -37.96
CA HIS A 307 9.44 124.83 -38.55
C HIS A 307 8.76 125.95 -37.75
N LYS A 308 8.85 125.92 -36.40
CA LYS A 308 8.33 127.00 -35.56
C LYS A 308 9.06 128.32 -35.80
N LYS A 309 10.38 128.29 -36.02
CA LYS A 309 11.18 129.47 -36.41
C LYS A 309 10.76 129.97 -37.80
N ALA A 310 10.66 129.10 -38.80
CA ALA A 310 10.27 129.44 -40.16
C ALA A 310 8.84 130.01 -40.24
N LYS A 311 7.90 129.43 -39.48
CA LYS A 311 6.52 129.93 -39.39
C LYS A 311 6.44 131.35 -38.84
N LYS A 312 7.22 131.66 -37.80
CA LYS A 312 7.33 133.03 -37.28
C LYS A 312 7.83 134.00 -38.36
N ALA A 313 8.87 133.63 -39.11
CA ALA A 313 9.39 134.44 -40.20
C ALA A 313 8.37 134.64 -41.34
N LEU A 314 7.58 133.62 -41.67
CA LEU A 314 6.51 133.72 -42.66
C LEU A 314 5.37 134.64 -42.18
N ASP A 315 4.96 134.52 -40.92
CA ASP A 315 3.93 135.37 -40.33
C ASP A 315 4.36 136.84 -40.34
N GLU A 316 5.64 137.15 -40.05
CA GLU A 316 6.22 138.48 -40.18
C GLU A 316 6.18 139.00 -41.64
N TYR A 317 6.52 138.15 -42.61
CA TYR A 317 6.43 138.49 -44.03
C TYR A 317 4.98 138.76 -44.49
N MET A 318 4.02 137.93 -44.06
CA MET A 318 2.61 138.03 -44.41
C MET A 318 1.98 139.37 -43.97
N ILE A 319 2.41 139.91 -42.83
CA ILE A 319 1.98 141.25 -42.38
C ILE A 319 2.40 142.32 -43.40
N GLY A 320 3.61 142.20 -43.98
CA GLY A 320 4.09 143.05 -45.06
C GLY A 320 3.30 142.86 -46.35
N PHE A 321 3.09 141.62 -46.77
CA PHE A 321 2.36 141.30 -48.02
C PHE A 321 0.92 141.82 -48.01
N LEU A 322 0.18 141.65 -46.91
CA LEU A 322 -1.21 142.11 -46.78
C LEU A 322 -1.34 143.65 -46.86
N LYS A 323 -0.31 144.40 -46.45
CA LYS A 323 -0.27 145.87 -46.65
C LYS A 323 -0.18 146.21 -48.14
N VAL A 324 0.68 145.51 -48.89
CA VAL A 324 0.89 145.73 -50.33
C VAL A 324 -0.36 145.33 -51.14
N GLU A 325 -0.98 144.19 -50.81
CA GLU A 325 -2.18 143.71 -51.50
C GLU A 325 -3.36 144.70 -51.35
N ARG A 326 -3.50 145.33 -50.17
CA ARG A 326 -4.53 146.34 -49.91
C ARG A 326 -4.39 147.56 -50.82
N VAL A 327 -3.16 147.99 -51.10
CA VAL A 327 -2.86 149.10 -52.02
C VAL A 327 -3.17 148.71 -53.47
N TYR A 328 -2.81 147.49 -53.88
CA TYR A 328 -3.07 146.99 -55.24
C TYR A 328 -4.57 146.90 -55.55
N LYS A 329 -5.38 146.34 -54.64
CA LYS A 329 -6.83 146.20 -54.82
C LYS A 329 -7.57 147.55 -54.92
N GLN A 330 -7.09 148.61 -54.28
CA GLN A 330 -7.72 149.94 -54.35
C GLN A 330 -7.54 150.64 -55.70
N ILE A 331 -6.43 150.40 -56.40
CA ILE A 331 -6.07 151.12 -57.63
C ILE A 331 -6.64 150.42 -58.88
N VAL A 332 -6.55 149.09 -58.94
CA VAL A 332 -6.84 148.34 -60.18
C VAL A 332 -8.34 148.10 -60.37
N VAL A 333 -9.07 147.76 -59.31
CA VAL A 333 -10.50 147.39 -59.42
C VAL A 333 -11.37 148.59 -59.82
N LYS A 334 -11.05 149.81 -59.34
CA LYS A 334 -11.80 151.03 -59.73
C LYS A 334 -11.63 151.40 -61.20
N ARG A 335 -10.51 151.02 -61.84
CA ARG A 335 -10.22 151.35 -63.25
C ARG A 335 -10.91 150.39 -64.22
N GLU A 336 -11.05 149.11 -63.86
CA GLU A 336 -11.70 148.11 -64.71
C GLU A 336 -13.23 148.26 -64.76
N GLU A 337 -13.88 148.68 -63.67
CA GLU A 337 -15.34 148.85 -63.61
C GLU A 337 -15.87 150.06 -64.42
N GLU A 338 -15.06 151.11 -64.61
CA GLU A 338 -15.44 152.29 -65.42
C GLU A 338 -15.32 152.02 -66.93
N GLU A 339 -14.31 151.27 -67.38
CA GLU A 339 -14.15 150.92 -68.80
C GLU A 339 -15.20 149.92 -69.32
N ALA A 340 -15.72 149.05 -68.45
CA ALA A 340 -16.74 148.05 -68.81
C ALA A 340 -18.09 148.72 -69.15
N ARG A 341 -18.50 149.75 -68.38
CA ARG A 341 -19.77 150.48 -68.60
C ARG A 341 -19.79 151.28 -69.91
N HIS A 342 -18.67 151.88 -70.31
CA HIS A 342 -18.58 152.62 -71.58
C HIS A 342 -18.56 151.74 -72.84
N ARG A 343 -18.13 150.47 -72.73
CA ARG A 343 -18.15 149.51 -73.86
C ARG A 343 -19.56 148.99 -74.15
N GLN A 344 -20.37 148.69 -73.14
CA GLN A 344 -21.73 148.18 -73.35
C GLN A 344 -22.67 149.20 -74.02
N HIS A 345 -22.55 150.50 -73.69
CA HIS A 345 -23.40 151.55 -74.27
C HIS A 345 -23.19 151.77 -75.78
N ARG A 346 -21.93 151.62 -76.27
CA ARG A 346 -21.60 151.76 -77.70
C ARG A 346 -22.11 150.61 -78.58
N VAL A 347 -22.15 149.39 -78.04
CA VAL A 347 -22.63 148.20 -78.78
C VAL A 347 -24.14 148.25 -79.01
N LEU A 348 -24.90 148.76 -78.05
CA LEU A 348 -26.37 148.84 -78.13
C LEU A 348 -26.85 149.81 -79.23
N LEU A 349 -26.24 151.01 -79.31
CA LEU A 349 -26.53 152.03 -80.33
C LEU A 349 -26.21 151.55 -81.76
N PHE A 350 -25.14 150.76 -81.93
CA PHE A 350 -24.77 150.20 -83.23
C PHE A 350 -25.76 149.12 -83.70
N ALA A 351 -26.27 148.30 -82.78
CA ALA A 351 -27.28 147.27 -83.09
C ALA A 351 -28.63 147.87 -83.52
N MET A 352 -29.09 148.94 -82.86
CA MET A 352 -30.35 149.62 -83.22
C MET A 352 -30.30 150.26 -84.62
N ASN A 353 -29.20 150.95 -84.97
CA ASN A 353 -29.06 151.60 -86.29
C ASN A 353 -28.91 150.58 -87.43
N ARG A 354 -28.24 149.45 -87.19
CA ARG A 354 -28.12 148.36 -88.19
C ARG A 354 -29.46 147.66 -88.45
N ALA A 355 -30.32 147.52 -87.45
CA ALA A 355 -31.67 146.98 -87.62
C ALA A 355 -32.57 147.91 -88.46
N ALA A 356 -32.52 149.22 -88.21
CA ALA A 356 -33.34 150.21 -88.93
C ALA A 356 -33.00 150.28 -90.43
N ILE A 357 -31.72 150.20 -90.80
CA ILE A 357 -31.28 150.20 -92.22
C ILE A 357 -31.77 148.95 -92.96
N LYS A 358 -31.78 147.78 -92.31
CA LYS A 358 -32.23 146.51 -92.92
C LYS A 358 -33.72 146.55 -93.26
N ILE A 359 -34.55 147.10 -92.37
CA ILE A 359 -36.00 147.23 -92.56
C ILE A 359 -36.32 148.18 -93.73
N GLN A 360 -35.65 149.35 -93.80
CA GLN A 360 -35.85 150.30 -94.89
C GLN A 360 -35.43 149.76 -96.27
N LYS A 361 -34.37 148.94 -96.33
CA LYS A 361 -33.88 148.31 -97.57
C LYS A 361 -34.88 147.28 -98.10
N TYR A 362 -35.50 146.48 -97.23
CA TYR A 362 -36.54 145.52 -97.61
C TYR A 362 -37.83 146.21 -98.09
N TRP A 363 -38.27 147.28 -97.42
CA TRP A 363 -39.45 148.05 -97.83
C TRP A 363 -39.29 148.69 -99.22
N ARG A 364 -38.12 149.27 -99.52
CA ARG A 364 -37.83 149.88 -100.84
C ARG A 364 -37.76 148.83 -101.95
N LYS A 365 -37.25 147.62 -101.69
CA LYS A 365 -37.24 146.51 -102.65
C LYS A 365 -38.65 146.01 -102.97
N TRP A 366 -39.50 145.86 -101.94
CA TRP A 366 -40.90 145.46 -102.10
C TRP A 366 -41.71 146.47 -102.92
N LYS A 367 -41.55 147.78 -102.64
CA LYS A 367 -42.21 148.88 -103.39
C LYS A 367 -41.81 148.93 -104.87
N LYS A 368 -40.55 148.62 -105.21
CA LYS A 368 -40.06 148.53 -106.61
C LYS A 368 -40.62 147.30 -107.33
N HIS A 369 -40.80 146.18 -106.61
CA HIS A 369 -41.36 144.95 -107.18
C HIS A 369 -42.85 145.09 -107.52
N MET A 370 -43.65 145.73 -106.66
CA MET A 370 -45.07 145.99 -106.93
C MET A 370 -45.30 146.93 -108.14
N ARG A 371 -44.44 147.95 -108.34
CA ARG A 371 -44.51 148.83 -109.53
C ARG A 371 -44.17 148.13 -110.85
N LYS A 372 -43.38 147.04 -110.85
CA LYS A 372 -43.16 146.21 -112.05
C LYS A 372 -44.35 145.30 -112.35
N LYS A 373 -45.13 144.90 -111.34
CA LYS A 373 -46.33 144.06 -111.49
C LYS A 373 -47.49 144.83 -112.14
N ASN A 374 -47.66 146.13 -111.84
CA ASN A 374 -48.71 146.98 -112.45
C ASN A 374 -48.40 147.53 -113.85
N ARG A 375 -47.25 147.19 -114.46
CA ARG A 375 -46.90 147.58 -115.84
C ARG A 375 -47.04 146.43 -116.85
N ARG A 376 -47.49 145.24 -116.39
CA ARG A 376 -47.91 144.10 -117.21
C ARG A 376 -49.45 143.94 -117.31
N ASN A 377 -50.22 144.82 -116.66
CA ASN A 377 -51.67 145.00 -116.85
C ASN A 377 -51.95 146.33 -117.58
N LYS A 378 -51.58 146.35 -118.85
CA LYS A 378 -52.04 147.24 -119.94
C LYS A 378 -51.47 146.57 -121.20
N ASN A 379 -52.21 145.84 -122.04
CA ASN A 379 -53.64 145.88 -122.37
C ASN A 379 -54.63 145.82 -121.21
#